data_AF-A0A1I2ERM9-F1
#
_entry.id   AF-A0A1I2ERM9-F1
#
_cell.length_a   1.000
_cell.length_b   1.000
_cell.length_c   1.000
_cell.angle_alpha   90.00
_cell.angle_beta   90.00
_cell.angle_gamma   90.00
#
_symmetry.space_group_name_H-M   'P 1'
#
loop_
_entity.id
_entity.type
_entity.pdbx_description
1 polymer ?
#
loop_
_entity_poly.entity_id
_entity_poly.type
_entity_poly.pdbx_seq_one_letter_code
_entity_poly.pdbx_strand_id
1 'polypeptide(L)'
;MSISEVLKNSNFVILDGAMGTMLQKSGLKLGERTELLNVTNQDSVTDIHFMYINSGANIVYTNTFGANAHKLEGIGYSVEEVVQAGVKAAKNAVEKSGKNLMSH
;
A
#
# COMPACT_ATOMS: atom_id res chain seq x y z
N MET A 1 -5.34 15.01 -3.19
CA MET A 1 -6.25 15.48 -2.14
C MET A 1 -5.51 15.49 -0.81
N SER A 2 -5.67 16.53 0.01
CA SER A 2 -5.07 16.60 1.35
C SER A 2 -6.00 15.98 2.40
N ILE A 3 -5.44 15.56 3.54
CA ILE A 3 -6.25 14.99 4.64
C ILE A 3 -7.28 16.00 5.18
N SER A 4 -6.92 17.28 5.21
CA SER A 4 -7.81 18.36 5.63
C SER A 4 -9.02 18.51 4.68
N GLU A 5 -8.85 18.29 3.38
CA GLU A 5 -9.96 18.30 2.43
C GLU A 5 -10.87 17.08 2.61
N VAL A 6 -10.29 15.89 2.81
CA VAL A 6 -11.06 14.66 3.05
C VAL A 6 -11.93 14.79 4.31
N LEU A 7 -11.35 15.29 5.41
CA LEU A 7 -12.05 15.46 6.68
C LEU A 7 -13.13 16.56 6.65
N LYS A 8 -12.94 17.63 5.87
CA LYS A 8 -13.93 18.70 5.73
C LYS A 8 -15.12 18.31 4.87
N ASN A 9 -14.89 17.48 3.86
CA ASN A 9 -15.88 17.16 2.83
C ASN A 9 -16.62 15.83 3.08
N SER A 10 -16.26 15.09 4.14
CA SER A 10 -16.83 13.76 4.42
C SER A 10 -17.38 13.67 5.84
N ASN A 11 -18.58 13.12 6.01
CA ASN A 11 -19.16 12.85 7.34
C ASN A 11 -18.42 11.73 8.10
N PHE A 12 -17.76 10.85 7.36
CA PHE A 12 -16.92 9.78 7.89
C PHE A 12 -15.78 9.50 6.90
N VAL A 13 -14.64 9.02 7.41
CA VAL A 13 -13.48 8.63 6.60
C VAL A 13 -13.22 7.15 6.80
N ILE A 14 -13.15 6.40 5.71
CA ILE A 14 -12.87 4.97 5.71
C ILE A 14 -11.40 4.76 5.35
N LEU A 15 -10.67 4.08 6.22
CA LEU A 15 -9.32 3.60 5.98
C LEU A 15 -9.36 2.20 5.34
N ASP A 16 -8.27 1.78 4.74
CA ASP A 16 -8.12 0.43 4.21
C ASP A 16 -8.01 -0.65 5.30
N GLY A 17 -8.01 -1.90 4.86
CA GLY A 17 -7.84 -3.06 5.73
C GLY A 17 -6.40 -3.59 5.76
N ALA A 18 -6.22 -4.75 6.39
CA ALA A 18 -4.90 -5.35 6.54
C ALA A 18 -4.26 -5.78 5.20
N MET A 19 -3.09 -5.21 4.89
CA MET A 19 -2.29 -5.58 3.72
C MET A 19 -1.74 -7.01 3.80
N GLY A 20 -1.14 -7.38 4.93
CA GLY A 20 -0.53 -8.71 5.11
C GLY A 20 -1.51 -9.87 4.95
N THR A 21 -2.76 -9.72 5.45
CA THR A 21 -3.81 -10.73 5.30
C THR A 21 -4.22 -10.91 3.83
N MET A 22 -4.30 -9.81 3.07
CA MET A 22 -4.62 -9.88 1.65
C MET A 22 -3.49 -10.50 0.84
N LEU A 23 -2.24 -10.17 1.15
CA LEU A 23 -1.07 -10.79 0.51
C LEU A 23 -1.01 -12.31 0.77
N GLN A 24 -1.29 -12.76 1.99
CA GLN A 24 -1.37 -14.19 2.32
C GLN A 24 -2.47 -14.89 1.53
N LYS A 25 -3.65 -14.26 1.38
CA LYS A 25 -4.74 -14.79 0.53
C LYS A 25 -4.34 -14.87 -0.95
N SER A 26 -3.49 -13.94 -1.41
CA SER A 26 -2.92 -13.95 -2.77
C SER A 26 -1.73 -14.90 -2.94
N GLY A 27 -1.40 -15.72 -1.93
CA GLY A 27 -0.39 -16.78 -2.02
C GLY A 27 0.94 -16.47 -1.35
N LEU A 28 1.08 -15.35 -0.64
CA LEU A 28 2.29 -15.06 0.12
C LEU A 28 2.49 -16.05 1.27
N LYS A 29 3.66 -16.67 1.36
CA LYS A 29 3.99 -17.58 2.46
C LYS A 29 4.20 -16.83 3.77
N LEU A 30 3.82 -17.47 4.88
CA LEU A 30 4.12 -16.98 6.22
C LEU A 30 5.64 -16.82 6.41
N GLY A 31 6.06 -15.67 6.91
CA GLY A 31 7.48 -15.34 7.14
C GLY A 31 8.17 -14.61 5.99
N GLU A 32 7.53 -14.45 4.83
CA GLU A 32 8.05 -13.59 3.78
C GLU A 32 7.90 -12.10 4.13
N ARG A 33 8.89 -11.30 3.70
CA ARG A 33 8.93 -9.86 3.95
C ARG A 33 7.96 -9.17 2.98
N THR A 34 6.78 -8.81 3.47
CA THR A 34 5.71 -8.19 2.67
C THR A 34 6.18 -6.94 1.93
N GLU A 35 7.09 -6.16 2.52
CA GLU A 35 7.61 -4.93 1.94
C GLU A 35 8.48 -5.19 0.70
N LEU A 36 9.14 -6.37 0.62
CA LEU A 36 9.94 -6.72 -0.55
C LEU A 36 9.10 -6.81 -1.83
N LEU A 37 7.82 -7.17 -1.71
CA LEU A 37 6.89 -7.23 -2.83
C LEU A 37 6.66 -5.87 -3.48
N ASN A 38 6.93 -4.76 -2.77
CA ASN A 38 6.90 -3.44 -3.39
C ASN A 38 7.81 -3.39 -4.61
N VAL A 39 8.94 -4.10 -4.58
CA VAL A 39 9.94 -4.15 -5.65
C VAL A 39 9.78 -5.41 -6.50
N THR A 40 9.61 -6.58 -5.87
CA THR A 40 9.65 -7.86 -6.59
C THR A 40 8.32 -8.23 -7.25
N ASN A 41 7.20 -7.68 -6.79
CA ASN A 41 5.87 -7.95 -7.32
C ASN A 41 4.92 -6.77 -7.07
N GLN A 42 5.30 -5.61 -7.62
CA GLN A 42 4.61 -4.34 -7.39
C GLN A 42 3.13 -4.36 -7.83
N ASP A 43 2.82 -5.12 -8.87
CA ASP A 43 1.46 -5.25 -9.40
C ASP A 43 0.51 -5.89 -8.39
N SER A 44 0.96 -6.92 -7.66
CA SER A 44 0.13 -7.55 -6.61
C SER A 44 -0.20 -6.58 -5.47
N VAL A 45 0.77 -5.74 -5.08
CA VAL A 45 0.55 -4.69 -4.06
C VAL A 45 -0.42 -3.63 -4.58
N THR A 46 -0.25 -3.22 -5.84
CA THR A 46 -1.13 -2.26 -6.52
C THR A 46 -2.57 -2.78 -6.58
N ASP A 47 -2.77 -4.06 -6.91
CA ASP A 47 -4.09 -4.66 -7.01
C ASP A 47 -4.80 -4.75 -5.66
N ILE A 48 -4.09 -5.01 -4.57
CA ILE A 48 -4.69 -5.02 -3.22
C ILE A 48 -5.13 -3.61 -2.81
N HIS A 49 -4.31 -2.58 -3.05
CA HIS A 49 -4.73 -1.19 -2.83
C HIS A 49 -5.97 -0.86 -3.67
N PHE A 50 -5.98 -1.26 -4.94
CA PHE A 50 -7.11 -1.03 -5.85
C PHE A 50 -8.40 -1.71 -5.34
N MET A 51 -8.30 -2.92 -4.80
CA MET A 51 -9.43 -3.61 -4.18
C MET A 51 -10.00 -2.84 -2.98
N TYR A 52 -9.15 -2.29 -2.10
CA TYR A 52 -9.61 -1.46 -0.98
C TYR A 52 -10.26 -0.16 -1.45
N ILE A 53 -9.68 0.49 -2.44
CA ILE A 53 -10.22 1.70 -3.06
C ILE A 53 -11.61 1.43 -3.67
N ASN A 54 -11.78 0.31 -4.37
CA ASN A 54 -13.07 -0.07 -4.93
C ASN A 54 -14.08 -0.50 -3.88
N SER A 55 -13.62 -0.99 -2.73
CA SER A 55 -14.46 -1.33 -1.58
C SER A 55 -14.89 -0.10 -0.76
N GLY A 56 -14.41 1.10 -1.09
CA GLY A 56 -14.84 2.37 -0.49
C GLY A 56 -13.83 3.05 0.42
N ALA A 57 -12.58 2.58 0.48
CA ALA A 57 -11.54 3.27 1.22
C ALA A 57 -11.29 4.69 0.66
N ASN A 58 -11.27 5.69 1.55
CA ASN A 58 -10.90 7.06 1.22
C ASN A 58 -9.40 7.31 1.35
N ILE A 59 -8.74 6.52 2.21
CA ILE A 59 -7.30 6.58 2.47
C ILE A 59 -6.76 5.14 2.42
N VAL A 60 -5.65 4.96 1.70
CA VAL A 60 -4.87 3.72 1.71
C VAL A 60 -3.49 3.98 2.30
N TYR A 61 -2.98 3.04 3.10
CA TYR A 61 -1.63 3.10 3.64
C TYR A 61 -0.66 2.37 2.74
N THR A 62 0.52 2.93 2.50
CA THR A 62 1.57 2.24 1.75
C THR A 62 2.03 0.94 2.46
N ASN A 63 2.44 -0.06 1.67
CA ASN A 63 2.97 -1.33 2.19
C ASN A 63 4.42 -1.18 2.71
N THR A 64 4.62 -0.31 3.70
CA THR A 64 5.95 0.08 4.21
C THR A 64 6.06 -0.04 5.73
N PHE A 65 5.06 -0.58 6.42
CA PHE A 65 5.00 -0.65 7.89
C PHE A 65 6.26 -1.25 8.53
N GLY A 66 6.81 -2.34 7.97
CA GLY A 66 8.05 -2.95 8.46
C GLY A 66 9.30 -2.60 7.66
N ALA A 67 9.25 -1.64 6.75
CA ALA A 67 10.40 -1.25 5.95
C ALA A 67 11.43 -0.50 6.80
N ASN A 68 12.37 -1.24 7.40
CA ASN A 68 13.47 -0.70 8.19
C ASN A 68 14.77 -1.45 7.90
N ALA A 69 15.91 -0.85 8.26
CA ALA A 69 17.23 -1.37 7.92
C ALA A 69 17.46 -2.81 8.42
N HIS A 70 16.98 -3.14 9.63
CA HIS A 70 17.15 -4.47 10.20
C HIS A 70 16.31 -5.53 9.47
N LYS A 71 15.04 -5.21 9.18
CA LYS A 71 14.16 -6.14 8.46
C LYS A 71 14.60 -6.33 7.01
N LEU A 72 15.21 -5.29 6.42
CA LEU A 72 15.66 -5.25 5.03
C LEU A 72 17.16 -5.60 4.86
N GLU A 73 17.79 -6.15 5.89
CA GLU A 73 19.16 -6.62 5.79
C GLU A 73 19.27 -7.85 4.86
N GLY A 74 20.26 -7.83 3.95
CA GLY A 74 20.62 -8.98 3.11
C GLY A 74 19.71 -9.25 1.91
N ILE A 75 18.74 -8.39 1.61
CA ILE A 75 17.82 -8.54 0.46
C ILE A 75 18.24 -7.80 -0.82
N GLY A 76 19.32 -7.02 -0.78
CA GLY A 76 19.86 -6.35 -1.96
C GLY A 76 19.13 -5.08 -2.40
N TYR A 77 18.18 -4.59 -1.59
CA TYR A 77 17.50 -3.31 -1.79
C TYR A 77 17.65 -2.44 -0.55
N SER A 78 17.84 -1.14 -0.76
CA SER A 78 17.82 -0.15 0.31
C SER A 78 16.40 0.06 0.86
N VAL A 79 16.32 0.57 2.09
CA VAL A 79 15.04 0.96 2.70
C VAL A 79 14.32 1.98 1.83
N GLU A 80 15.04 2.94 1.26
CA GLU A 80 14.49 3.99 0.43
C GLU A 80 13.86 3.43 -0.86
N GLU A 81 14.53 2.51 -1.55
CA GLU A 81 13.99 1.85 -2.75
C GLU A 81 12.67 1.13 -2.45
N VAL A 82 12.65 0.37 -1.35
CA VAL A 82 11.46 -0.38 -0.92
C VAL A 82 10.30 0.55 -0.57
N VAL A 83 10.58 1.67 0.10
CA VAL A 83 9.57 2.67 0.48
C VAL A 83 9.03 3.39 -0.76
N GLN A 84 9.92 3.85 -1.66
CA GLN A 84 9.52 4.52 -2.90
C GLN A 84 8.66 3.61 -3.79
N ALA A 85 9.03 2.33 -3.88
CA ALA A 85 8.25 1.35 -4.62
C ALA A 85 6.86 1.11 -3.99
N GLY A 86 6.75 1.10 -2.66
CA GLY A 86 5.48 1.02 -1.94
C GLY A 86 4.58 2.24 -2.17
N VAL A 87 5.15 3.45 -2.13
CA VAL A 87 4.44 4.70 -2.47
C VAL A 87 3.94 4.67 -3.92
N LYS A 88 4.78 4.21 -4.85
CA LYS A 88 4.41 4.10 -6.26
C LYS A 88 3.28 3.09 -6.48
N ALA A 89 3.27 1.95 -5.78
CA ALA A 89 2.19 0.97 -5.87
C ALA A 89 0.83 1.57 -5.43
N ALA A 90 0.80 2.30 -4.31
CA ALA A 90 -0.40 2.96 -3.84
C ALA A 90 -0.90 4.04 -4.84
N LYS A 91 0.01 4.85 -5.40
CA LYS A 91 -0.33 5.85 -6.43
C LYS A 91 -0.88 5.22 -7.70
N ASN A 92 -0.25 4.16 -8.20
CA ASN A 92 -0.74 3.41 -9.36
C ASN A 92 -2.17 2.88 -9.12
N ALA A 93 -2.48 2.44 -7.90
CA ALA A 93 -3.81 1.96 -7.57
C ALA A 93 -4.87 3.08 -7.57
N VAL A 94 -4.50 4.27 -7.07
CA VAL A 94 -5.33 5.48 -7.16
C VAL A 94 -5.61 5.83 -8.62
N GLU A 95 -4.57 5.89 -9.45
CA GLU A 95 -4.69 6.16 -10.89
C GLU A 95 -5.57 5.13 -11.59
N LYS A 96 -5.33 3.84 -11.34
CA LYS A 96 -6.11 2.71 -11.89
C LYS A 96 -7.60 2.78 -11.51
N SER A 97 -7.92 3.30 -10.32
CA SER A 97 -9.31 3.44 -9.86
C SER A 97 -10.10 4.53 -10.57
N GLY A 98 -9.43 5.52 -11.16
CA GLY A 98 -10.06 6.73 -11.69
C GLY A 98 -10.72 7.60 -10.62
N LYS A 99 -10.56 7.29 -9.33
CA LYS A 99 -11.11 8.05 -8.20
C LYS A 99 -10.05 9.03 -7.67
N ASN A 100 -10.50 10.18 -7.18
CA ASN A 100 -9.64 11.16 -6.52
C ASN A 100 -9.63 10.89 -5.00
N LEU A 101 -8.57 10.27 -4.49
CA LEU A 101 -8.42 9.88 -3.08
C LEU A 101 -6.97 9.97 -2.60
N MET A 102 -6.75 9.90 -1.29
CA MET A 102 -5.44 10.14 -0.67
C MET A 102 -4.68 8.83 -0.47
N SER A 103 -3.42 8.77 -0.93
CA SER A 103 -2.46 7.71 -0.59
C SER A 103 -1.48 8.22 0.46
N HIS A 104 -1.31 7.53 1.59
CA HIS A 104 -0.39 7.93 2.65
C HIS A 104 0.74 6.92 2.89
#